data_AF-A0A7U8C6Y0-F1
#
_entry.id   AF-A0A7U8C6Y0-F1
#
_cell.length_a   1.000
_cell.length_b   1.000
_cell.length_c   1.000
_cell.angle_alpha   90.00
_cell.angle_beta   90.00
_cell.angle_gamma   90.00
#
_symmetry.space_group_name_H-M   'P 1'
#
loop_
_entity.id
_entity.type
_entity.pdbx_description
1 polymer ?
#
loop_
_entity_poly.entity_id
_entity_poly.type
_entity_poly.pdbx_seq_one_letter_code
_entity_poly.pdbx_strand_id
1 'polypeptide(L)' 'MAEPKCPECQIEGIKHIVSKDSEERARDNHAWFQVAYCDGCGHIYGVFAKHTIPAGKKGPQLVLNR' A
#
# COMPACT_ATOMS: atom_id res chain seq x y z
N MET A 1 17.86 16.09 6.84
CA MET A 1 16.90 15.13 6.23
C MET A 1 16.11 15.91 5.21
N ALA A 2 16.15 15.52 3.93
CA ALA A 2 15.34 16.18 2.91
C ALA A 2 13.87 15.87 3.20
N GLU A 3 13.05 16.91 3.34
CA GLU A 3 11.62 16.73 3.52
C GLU A 3 11.01 16.22 2.22
N PRO A 4 10.10 15.23 2.27
CA PRO A 4 9.50 14.69 1.07
C PRO A 4 8.65 15.78 0.40
N LYS A 5 8.82 15.92 -0.92
CA LYS A 5 8.14 16.92 -1.74
C LYS A 5 7.23 16.24 -2.75
N CYS A 6 6.01 16.75 -2.90
CA CYS A 6 5.09 16.28 -3.92
C CYS A 6 5.57 16.71 -5.31
N PRO A 7 5.70 15.80 -6.29
CA PRO A 7 6.16 16.15 -7.63
C PRO A 7 5.16 17.04 -8.39
N GLU A 8 3.86 17.00 -8.06
CA GLU A 8 2.84 17.73 -8.82
C GLU A 8 2.54 19.11 -8.26
N CYS A 9 2.18 19.21 -6.98
CA CYS A 9 1.88 20.51 -6.35
C CYS A 9 3.08 21.15 -5.66
N GLN A 10 4.25 20.49 -5.65
CA GLN A 10 5.46 20.99 -5.02
C GLN A 10 5.34 21.27 -3.51
N ILE A 11 4.29 20.78 -2.87
CA ILE A 11 4.15 20.91 -1.42
C ILE A 11 5.23 20.09 -0.74
N GLU A 12 5.91 20.73 0.21
CA GLU A 12 7.00 20.14 0.98
C GLU A 12 6.51 19.82 2.39
N GLY A 13 6.97 18.69 2.90
CA GLY A 13 6.69 18.27 4.27
C GLY A 13 5.88 16.97 4.33
N ILE A 14 6.34 16.09 5.22
CA ILE A 14 5.73 14.76 5.41
C ILE A 14 4.28 14.82 5.88
N LYS A 15 3.86 15.94 6.48
CA LYS A 15 2.48 16.18 6.95
C LYS A 15 1.45 16.15 5.80
N HIS A 16 1.89 16.43 4.58
CA HIS A 16 1.02 16.43 3.39
C HIS A 16 0.96 15.06 2.70
N ILE A 17 1.82 14.12 3.07
CA ILE A 17 1.74 12.74 2.58
C ILE A 17 0.92 11.94 3.58
N VAL A 18 -0.36 11.76 3.24
CA VAL A 18 -1.33 11.06 4.07
C VAL A 18 -1.54 9.66 3.55
N SER A 19 -1.86 8.74 4.46
CA SER A 19 -2.26 7.38 4.12
C SER A 19 -3.70 7.17 4.54
N LYS A 20 -4.53 6.64 3.64
CA LYS A 20 -5.95 6.35 3.90
C LYS A 20 -6.24 4.89 3.62
N ASP A 21 -6.86 4.26 4.59
CA ASP A 21 -7.32 2.88 4.51
C ASP A 21 -8.55 2.78 3.59
N SER A 22 -8.63 1.70 2.82
CA SER A 22 -9.79 1.41 1.97
C SER A 22 -11.06 1.20 2.78
N GLU A 23 -12.19 1.63 2.21
CA GLU A 23 -13.52 1.38 2.76
C GLU A 23 -13.87 -0.12 2.70
N GLU A 24 -13.34 -0.83 1.71
CA GLU A 24 -13.48 -2.27 1.61
C GLU A 24 -12.59 -2.97 2.63
N ARG A 25 -13.23 -3.80 3.44
CA ARG A 25 -12.60 -4.56 4.52
C ARG A 25 -12.54 -6.03 4.14
N ALA A 26 -11.39 -6.64 4.43
CA ALA A 26 -11.24 -8.08 4.38
C ALA A 26 -12.14 -8.75 5.46
N ARG A 27 -12.28 -10.07 5.35
CA ARG A 27 -13.10 -10.89 6.25
C ARG A 27 -12.70 -10.73 7.73
N ASP A 28 -11.43 -10.41 7.98
CA ASP A 28 -10.84 -10.17 9.30
C ASP A 28 -10.99 -8.72 9.81
N ASN A 29 -11.89 -7.92 9.23
CA ASN A 29 -12.14 -6.51 9.58
C ASN A 29 -10.98 -5.52 9.34
N HIS A 30 -9.87 -5.98 8.77
CA HIS A 30 -8.79 -5.10 8.31
C HIS A 30 -9.10 -4.51 6.93
N ALA A 31 -8.70 -3.26 6.68
CA ALA A 31 -8.81 -2.65 5.36
C ALA A 31 -8.03 -3.47 4.32
N TRP A 32 -8.59 -3.63 3.12
CA TRP A 32 -7.99 -4.48 2.09
C TRP A 32 -6.63 -3.94 1.59
N PHE A 33 -6.59 -2.62 1.40
CA PHE A 33 -5.41 -1.88 0.99
C PHE A 33 -5.40 -0.49 1.64
N GLN A 34 -4.24 0.15 1.63
CA GLN A 34 -4.04 1.52 2.08
C GLN A 34 -3.40 2.30 0.94
N VAL A 35 -3.90 3.51 0.68
CA VAL A 35 -3.38 4.39 -0.36
C VAL A 35 -2.60 5.52 0.29
N ALA A 36 -1.36 5.73 -0.13
CA ALA A 36 -0.60 6.92 0.23
C ALA A 36 -0.74 7.98 -0.86
N TYR A 37 -1.18 9.17 -0.50
CA TYR A 37 -1.41 10.26 -1.43
C TYR A 37 -1.05 11.62 -0.83
N CYS A 38 -0.86 12.62 -1.70
CA CYS A 38 -0.67 14.00 -1.30
C CYS A 38 -2.02 14.65 -1.00
N ASP A 39 -2.21 15.18 0.21
CA ASP A 39 -3.43 15.87 0.63
C ASP A 39 -3.71 17.16 -0.16
N GLY A 40 -2.66 17.83 -0.66
CA GLY A 40 -2.81 19.09 -1.38
C GLY A 40 -3.35 18.95 -2.81
N CYS A 41 -2.99 17.88 -3.53
CA CYS A 41 -3.36 17.71 -4.95
C CYS A 41 -3.93 16.34 -5.31
N GLY A 42 -3.94 15.39 -4.38
CA GLY A 42 -4.42 14.03 -4.63
C GLY A 42 -3.43 13.11 -5.34
N HIS A 43 -2.17 13.51 -5.55
CA HIS A 43 -1.17 12.66 -6.20
C HIS A 43 -0.96 11.35 -5.42
N ILE A 44 -1.14 10.20 -6.07
CA ILE A 44 -1.02 8.88 -5.44
C ILE A 44 0.43 8.40 -5.54
N TYR A 45 1.08 8.25 -4.38
CA TYR A 45 2.44 7.71 -4.29
C TYR A 45 2.48 6.18 -4.38
N GLY A 46 1.42 5.53 -3.91
CA GLY A 46 1.34 4.08 -3.96
C GLY A 46 0.11 3.51 -3.27
N VAL A 47 -0.21 2.27 -3.64
CA VAL A 47 -1.26 1.47 -3.03
C VAL A 47 -0.61 0.27 -2.37
N PHE A 48 -0.75 0.17 -1.05
CA PHE A 48 -0.17 -0.84 -0.21
C PHE A 48 -1.25 -1.84 0.19
N ALA A 49 -1.22 -3.05 -0.38
CA ALA A 49 -2.12 -4.11 0.06
C ALA A 49 -1.77 -4.52 1.50
N LYS A 50 -2.74 -4.41 2.42
CA LYS A 50 -2.58 -4.90 3.79
C LYS A 50 -2.85 -6.39 3.91
N HIS A 51 -3.68 -6.91 3.00
CA HIS A 51 -3.95 -8.33 2.88
C HIS A 51 -3.22 -8.89 1.67
N THR A 52 -1.96 -9.27 1.85
CA THR A 52 -1.29 -10.16 0.90
C THR A 52 -1.70 -11.58 1.25
N ILE A 53 -2.08 -12.38 0.26
CA ILE A 53 -2.20 -13.83 0.46
C ILE A 53 -0.84 -14.26 1.03
N PRO A 54 -0.76 -14.80 2.27
CA PRO A 54 0.51 -15.27 2.76
C PRO A 54 0.99 -16.29 1.74
N ALA A 55 2.19 -16.08 1.20
CA ALA A 55 2.90 -17.03 0.35
C ALA A 55 3.34 -18.26 1.18
N GLY A 56 2.39 -18.84 1.92
CA GLY A 56 2.56 -19.81 2.99
C GLY A 56 1.46 -20.87 2.98
N LYS A 57 0.78 -21.08 1.84
CA LYS A 57 0.16 -22.38 1.58
C LYS A 57 1.02 -23.12 0.58
N LYS A 58 1.66 -24.18 1.08
CA LYS A 58 2.32 -25.24 0.31
C LYS A 58 1.42 -25.61 -0.88
N GLY A 59 1.69 -25.03 -2.04
CA GLY A 59 1.15 -25.54 -3.29
C GLY A 59 1.67 -26.98 -3.49
N PRO A 60 0.98 -27.82 -4.26
CA PRO A 60 1.50 -29.15 -4.58
C PRO A 60 2.88 -29.00 -5.21
N GLN A 61 3.91 -29.44 -4.51
CA GLN A 61 5.27 -29.41 -5.02
C GLN A 61 5.40 -30.60 -5.98
N LEU A 62 5.59 -30.29 -7.27
CA LEU A 62 5.96 -31.29 -8.26
C LEU A 62 7.31 -31.88 -7.85
N VAL A 63 7.28 -33.12 -7.39
CA VAL A 63 8.48 -33.88 -7.03
C VAL A 63 8.98 -34.55 -8.31
N LEU A 64 10.16 -34.14 -8.79
CA LEU A 64 10.80 -34.81 -9.92
C LEU A 64 11.67 -35.94 -9.37
N ASN A 65 11.17 -37.16 -9.43
CA ASN A 65 11.94 -38.36 -9.09
C ASN A 65 12.96 -38.62 -10.21
N ARG A 66 14.24 -38.55 -9.86
CA ARG A 66 15.37 -38.86 -10.75
C ARG A 66 15.65 -40.36 -10.80
#